data_AF-A0A2D4SA08-F1
#
_entry.id   AF-A0A2D4SA08-F1
#
_cell.length_a   1.000
_cell.length_b   1.000
_cell.length_c   1.000
_cell.angle_alpha   90.00
_cell.angle_beta   90.00
_cell.angle_gamma   90.00
#
_symmetry.space_group_name_H-M   'P 1'
#
loop_
_entity.id
_entity.type
_entity.pdbx_description
1 polymer ?
#
loop_
_entity_poly.entity_id
_entity_poly.type
_entity_poly.pdbx_seq_one_letter_code
_entity_poly.pdbx_strand_id
1 'polypeptide(L)'
;MNHVRAFIAGFLATLIFHQGLFGLLYLAGVAPAPPFNLSPTAPLGVPVVLSLAFWGGVWAVALWAVLSRFRGAAHWALAIGLGAIGPSAVALLLVFPLKGLAVNATIVVGALLLNGFWGLGLALIMRVLGGPGQRAPA
;
A
#
# COMPACT_ATOMS: atom_id res chain seq x y z
N MET A 1 17.20 -9.78 5.55
CA MET A 1 15.95 -8.99 5.68
C MET A 1 14.92 -9.85 6.37
N ASN A 2 14.13 -9.33 7.31
CA ASN A 2 13.01 -10.09 7.86
C ASN A 2 11.78 -9.86 6.97
N HIS A 3 11.55 -10.76 6.00
CA HIS A 3 10.43 -10.71 5.06
C HIS A 3 9.07 -10.74 5.78
N VAL A 4 8.98 -11.43 6.91
CA VAL A 4 7.75 -11.48 7.73
C VAL A 4 7.40 -10.08 8.26
N ARG A 5 8.38 -9.31 8.75
CA ARG A 5 8.13 -7.93 9.20
C ARG A 5 7.68 -7.04 8.06
N ALA A 6 8.31 -7.14 6.89
CA ALA A 6 7.92 -6.37 5.71
C ALA A 6 6.49 -6.71 5.28
N PHE A 7 6.14 -8.01 5.25
CA PHE A 7 4.78 -8.45 4.94
C PHE A 7 3.76 -7.88 5.93
N ILE A 8 4.00 -8.04 7.23
CA ILE A 8 3.12 -7.51 8.29
C ILE A 8 2.98 -5.98 8.16
N ALA A 9 4.09 -5.28 7.92
CA ALA A 9 4.07 -3.83 7.76
C ALA A 9 3.25 -3.40 6.54
N GLY A 10 3.40 -4.08 5.39
CA GLY A 10 2.60 -3.82 4.19
C GLY A 10 1.12 -4.09 4.40
N PHE A 11 0.79 -5.20 5.08
CA PHE A 11 -0.58 -5.58 5.42
C PHE A 11 -1.24 -4.51 6.30
N LEU A 12 -0.57 -4.12 7.39
CA LEU A 12 -1.06 -3.09 8.30
C LEU A 12 -1.11 -1.71 7.63
N ALA A 13 -0.13 -1.38 6.78
CA ALA A 13 -0.14 -0.15 6.01
C ALA A 13 -1.36 -0.07 5.08
N THR A 14 -1.83 -1.20 4.53
CA THR A 14 -3.06 -1.21 3.74
C THR A 14 -4.27 -0.90 4.61
N LEU A 15 -4.43 -1.56 5.76
CA LEU A 15 -5.61 -1.37 6.60
C LEU A 15 -5.66 0.01 7.26
N ILE A 16 -4.51 0.56 7.65
CA ILE A 16 -4.43 1.80 8.42
C ILE A 16 -4.27 3.01 7.50
N PHE A 17 -3.32 2.96 6.56
CA PHE A 17 -2.98 4.12 5.73
C PHE A 17 -3.81 4.14 4.46
N HIS A 18 -3.71 3.12 3.60
CA HIS A 18 -4.46 3.09 2.35
C HIS A 18 -5.97 3.20 2.59
N GLN A 19 -6.51 2.31 3.42
CA GLN A 19 -7.94 2.30 3.74
C GLN A 19 -8.35 3.46 4.64
N GLY A 20 -7.46 3.95 5.51
CA GLY A 20 -7.70 5.17 6.29
C GLY A 20 -7.87 6.41 5.41
N LEU A 21 -6.94 6.63 4.46
CA LEU A 21 -7.06 7.73 3.50
C LEU A 21 -8.28 7.56 2.61
N PHE A 22 -8.55 6.34 2.15
CA PHE A 22 -9.75 6.07 1.36
C PHE A 22 -11.03 6.36 2.15
N GLY A 23 -11.04 6.06 3.44
CA GLY A 23 -12.13 6.40 4.36
C GLY A 23 -12.31 7.90 4.55
N LEU A 24 -11.22 8.67 4.69
CA LEU A 24 -11.30 10.13 4.74
C LEU A 24 -11.90 10.70 3.44
N LEU A 25 -11.48 10.19 2.28
CA LEU A 25 -12.03 10.58 0.99
C LEU A 25 -13.50 10.20 0.85
N TYR A 26 -13.92 9.07 1.40
CA TYR A 26 -15.32 8.63 1.41
C TYR A 26 -16.18 9.53 2.30
N LEU A 27 -15.73 9.83 3.52
CA LEU A 27 -16.42 10.75 4.43
C LEU A 27 -16.50 12.19 3.87
N ALA A 28 -15.54 12.58 3.04
CA ALA A 28 -15.55 13.85 2.33
C ALA A 28 -16.42 13.85 1.05
N GLY A 29 -17.08 12.74 0.70
CA GLY A 29 -17.92 12.62 -0.50
C GLY A 29 -17.14 12.51 -1.82
N VAL A 30 -15.82 12.29 -1.77
CA VAL A 30 -14.95 12.17 -2.95
C VAL A 30 -14.92 10.73 -3.47
N ALA A 31 -14.82 9.75 -2.57
CA ALA A 31 -14.81 8.34 -2.94
C ALA A 31 -16.24 7.79 -3.06
N PRO A 32 -16.55 7.00 -4.12
CA PRO A 32 -17.92 6.55 -4.39
C PRO A 32 -18.35 5.32 -3.56
N ALA A 33 -17.44 4.69 -2.84
CA ALA A 33 -17.68 3.42 -2.16
C ALA A 33 -16.99 3.37 -0.78
N PRO A 34 -17.57 2.63 0.18
CA PRO A 34 -16.97 2.48 1.50
C PRO A 34 -15.62 1.73 1.43
N PRO A 35 -14.63 2.12 2.24
CA PRO A 35 -13.26 1.60 2.17
C PRO A 35 -13.14 0.12 2.58
N PHE A 36 -13.74 -0.27 3.70
CA PHE A 36 -13.59 -1.61 4.28
C PHE A 36 -14.60 -2.60 3.69
N ASN A 37 -14.53 -2.86 2.38
CA ASN A 37 -15.42 -3.78 1.70
C ASN A 37 -15.18 -5.25 2.15
N LEU A 38 -16.19 -5.83 2.80
CA LEU A 38 -16.18 -7.22 3.29
C LEU A 38 -16.79 -8.24 2.32
N SER A 39 -17.22 -7.80 1.13
CA SER A 39 -17.74 -8.71 0.11
C SER A 39 -16.72 -9.79 -0.23
N PRO A 40 -17.15 -11.02 -0.51
CA PRO A 40 -16.25 -12.13 -0.81
C PRO A 40 -15.60 -11.95 -2.20
N THR A 41 -14.31 -12.28 -2.29
CA THR A 41 -13.60 -12.42 -3.57
C THR A 41 -13.82 -13.82 -4.16
N ALA A 42 -13.75 -13.97 -5.48
CA ALA A 42 -13.67 -15.28 -6.13
C ALA A 42 -12.20 -15.73 -6.31
N PRO A 43 -11.90 -17.04 -6.29
CA PRO A 43 -12.81 -18.16 -6.00
C PRO A 43 -12.86 -18.53 -4.50
N LEU A 44 -11.97 -17.99 -3.66
CA LEU A 44 -11.75 -18.46 -2.29
C LEU A 44 -12.69 -17.84 -1.23
N GLY A 45 -13.51 -16.85 -1.60
CA GLY A 45 -14.47 -16.21 -0.69
C GLY A 45 -13.87 -15.22 0.32
N VAL A 46 -12.57 -14.94 0.24
CA VAL A 46 -11.89 -14.04 1.20
C VAL A 46 -12.42 -12.60 1.06
N PRO A 47 -12.70 -11.87 2.16
CA PRO A 47 -13.12 -10.47 2.09
C PRO A 47 -12.17 -9.60 1.25
N VAL A 48 -12.73 -8.75 0.38
CA VAL A 48 -11.97 -7.88 -0.54
C VAL A 48 -10.89 -7.08 0.19
N VAL A 49 -11.22 -6.46 1.32
CA VAL A 49 -10.24 -5.65 2.08
C VAL A 49 -9.08 -6.48 2.64
N LEU A 50 -9.32 -7.73 3.01
CA LEU A 50 -8.27 -8.62 3.51
C LEU A 50 -7.40 -9.16 2.37
N SER A 51 -7.99 -9.47 1.21
CA SER A 51 -7.23 -9.81 0.01
C SER A 51 -6.35 -8.64 -0.43
N LEU A 52 -6.87 -7.41 -0.40
CA LEU A 52 -6.09 -6.20 -0.68
C LEU A 52 -4.92 -6.05 0.30
N ALA A 53 -5.16 -6.21 1.60
CA ALA A 53 -4.10 -6.12 2.62
C ALA A 53 -3.05 -7.22 2.45
N PHE A 54 -3.44 -8.44 2.09
CA PHE A 54 -2.52 -9.51 1.75
C PHE A 54 -1.58 -9.11 0.60
N TRP A 55 -2.13 -8.60 -0.50
CA TRP A 55 -1.32 -8.12 -1.62
C TRP A 55 -0.46 -6.91 -1.26
N GLY A 56 -0.94 -6.03 -0.36
CA GLY A 56 -0.12 -4.99 0.26
C GLY A 56 1.10 -5.56 0.99
N GLY A 57 0.92 -6.64 1.75
CA GLY A 57 2.04 -7.37 2.37
C GLY A 57 3.04 -7.89 1.34
N VAL A 58 2.57 -8.51 0.25
CA VAL A 58 3.44 -9.00 -0.84
C VAL A 58 4.26 -7.87 -1.47
N TRP A 59 3.60 -6.75 -1.78
CA TRP A 59 4.27 -5.55 -2.31
C TRP A 59 5.31 -4.99 -1.35
N ALA A 60 5.03 -4.97 -0.04
CA ALA A 60 5.98 -4.51 0.94
C ALA A 60 7.24 -5.39 0.98
N VAL A 61 7.10 -6.71 0.87
CA VAL A 61 8.27 -7.61 0.78
C VAL A 61 9.15 -7.24 -0.43
N ALA A 62 8.52 -7.03 -1.58
CA ALA A 62 9.23 -6.66 -2.81
C ALA A 62 9.92 -5.29 -2.70
N LEU A 63 9.19 -4.25 -2.29
CA LEU A 63 9.72 -2.89 -2.21
C LEU A 63 10.76 -2.74 -1.08
N TRP A 64 10.60 -3.46 0.03
CA TRP A 64 11.54 -3.37 1.14
C TRP A 64 12.96 -3.84 0.78
N ALA A 65 13.10 -4.72 -0.23
CA ALA A 65 14.41 -5.14 -0.75
C ALA A 65 15.24 -3.98 -1.33
N VAL A 66 14.56 -2.93 -1.79
CA VAL A 66 15.16 -1.70 -2.29
C VAL A 66 15.24 -0.67 -1.18
N LEU A 67 14.13 -0.41 -0.49
CA LEU A 67 14.01 0.66 0.52
C LEU A 67 14.98 0.48 1.70
N SER A 68 15.30 -0.75 2.09
CA SER A 68 16.20 -1.02 3.22
C SER A 68 17.64 -0.56 3.00
N ARG A 69 17.99 -0.17 1.77
CA ARG A 69 19.32 0.33 1.40
C ARG A 69 19.47 1.84 1.59
N PHE A 70 18.36 2.54 1.77
CA PHE A 70 18.31 4.00 1.87
C PHE A 70 17.99 4.44 3.29
N ARG A 71 18.38 5.68 3.64
CA ARG A 71 18.14 6.30 4.95
C ARG A 71 17.68 7.75 4.77
N GLY A 72 17.18 8.35 5.84
CA GLY A 72 16.80 9.78 5.85
C GLY A 72 15.75 10.12 4.78
N ALA A 73 15.83 11.32 4.22
CA ALA A 73 14.84 11.82 3.25
C ALA A 73 14.68 10.91 2.01
N ALA A 74 15.78 10.34 1.50
CA ALA A 74 15.75 9.45 0.34
C ALA A 74 14.91 8.19 0.59
N HIS A 75 15.00 7.60 1.80
CA HIS A 75 14.18 6.45 2.18
C HIS A 75 12.68 6.77 2.12
N TRP A 76 12.28 7.91 2.69
CA TRP A 76 10.88 8.34 2.71
C TRP A 76 10.35 8.70 1.32
N ALA A 77 11.13 9.45 0.54
CA ALA A 77 10.78 9.81 -0.83
C ALA A 77 10.60 8.56 -1.71
N LEU A 78 11.52 7.58 -1.61
CA LEU A 78 11.39 6.32 -2.33
C LEU A 78 10.22 5.49 -1.83
N ALA A 79 9.94 5.45 -0.53
CA ALA A 79 8.81 4.70 0.01
C ALA A 79 7.48 5.24 -0.53
N ILE A 80 7.30 6.56 -0.54
CA ILE A 80 6.11 7.21 -1.11
C ILE A 80 6.07 7.02 -2.63
N GLY A 81 7.17 7.27 -3.34
CA GLY A 81 7.21 7.22 -4.80
C GLY A 81 7.03 5.80 -5.35
N LEU A 82 7.80 4.83 -4.86
CA LEU A 82 7.68 3.42 -5.27
C LEU A 82 6.36 2.81 -4.79
N GLY A 83 5.88 3.22 -3.62
CA GLY A 83 4.55 2.88 -3.13
C GLY A 83 3.47 3.39 -4.07
N ALA A 84 3.50 4.66 -4.47
CA ALA A 84 2.54 5.23 -5.40
C ALA A 84 2.59 4.53 -6.77
N ILE A 85 3.77 4.28 -7.33
CA ILE A 85 3.93 3.84 -8.71
C ILE A 85 3.73 2.32 -8.86
N GLY A 86 4.39 1.49 -8.05
CA GLY A 86 4.47 0.04 -8.26
C GLY A 86 3.10 -0.65 -8.20
N PRO A 87 2.43 -0.67 -7.04
CA PRO A 87 1.06 -1.17 -6.89
C PRO A 87 0.06 -0.54 -7.87
N SER A 88 0.12 0.77 -8.11
CA SER A 88 -0.81 1.44 -9.04
C SER A 88 -0.61 0.98 -10.48
N ALA A 89 0.63 0.81 -10.94
CA ALA A 89 0.89 0.32 -12.29
C ALA A 89 0.27 -1.06 -12.50
N VAL A 90 0.44 -1.98 -11.54
CA VAL A 90 -0.17 -3.31 -11.65
C VAL A 90 -1.69 -3.24 -11.52
N ALA A 91 -2.23 -2.43 -10.61
CA ALA A 91 -3.67 -2.26 -10.47
C ALA A 91 -4.31 -1.73 -11.77
N LEU A 92 -3.75 -0.67 -12.33
CA LEU A 92 -4.31 0.06 -13.47
C LEU A 92 -4.05 -0.62 -14.82
N LEU A 93 -2.87 -1.21 -15.02
CA LEU A 93 -2.48 -1.80 -16.31
C LEU A 93 -2.84 -3.29 -16.42
N LEU A 94 -3.03 -3.98 -15.28
CA LEU A 94 -3.32 -5.41 -15.26
C LEU A 94 -4.67 -5.71 -14.61
N VAL A 95 -4.86 -5.35 -13.34
CA VAL A 95 -6.03 -5.79 -12.57
C VAL A 95 -7.34 -5.18 -13.09
N PHE A 96 -7.36 -3.88 -13.38
CA PHE A 96 -8.55 -3.19 -13.88
C PHE A 96 -8.99 -3.72 -15.26
N PRO A 97 -8.09 -3.82 -16.26
CA PRO A 97 -8.41 -4.43 -17.54
C PRO A 97 -8.90 -5.87 -17.42
N LEU A 98 -8.27 -6.70 -16.59
CA LEU A 98 -8.71 -8.09 -16.37
C LEU A 98 -10.11 -8.18 -15.75
N LYS A 99 -10.56 -7.14 -15.04
CA LYS A 99 -11.89 -7.05 -14.44
C LYS A 99 -12.90 -6.28 -15.31
N GLY A 100 -12.51 -5.83 -16.51
CA GLY A 100 -13.35 -4.99 -17.36
C GLY A 100 -13.67 -3.62 -16.76
N LEU A 101 -12.83 -3.12 -15.84
CA LEU A 101 -13.00 -1.81 -15.20
C LEU A 101 -12.35 -0.72 -16.04
N ALA A 102 -13.07 0.39 -16.24
CA ALA A 102 -12.54 1.56 -16.92
C ALA A 102 -11.45 2.25 -16.09
N VAL A 103 -10.45 2.80 -16.78
CA VAL A 103 -9.40 3.64 -16.18
C VAL A 103 -9.61 5.07 -16.67
N ASN A 104 -9.71 6.02 -15.76
CA ASN A 104 -9.83 7.45 -16.04
C ASN A 104 -8.91 8.26 -15.11
N ALA A 105 -8.81 9.56 -15.35
CA ALA A 105 -7.91 10.45 -14.59
C ALA A 105 -8.16 10.39 -13.07
N THR A 106 -9.42 10.37 -12.63
CA THR A 106 -9.79 10.29 -11.21
C THR A 106 -9.30 9.00 -10.58
N ILE A 107 -9.45 7.86 -11.28
CA ILE A 107 -8.98 6.55 -10.82
C ILE A 107 -7.45 6.51 -10.75
N VAL A 108 -6.75 7.09 -11.74
CA VAL A 108 -5.28 7.17 -11.75
C VAL A 108 -4.79 7.98 -10.56
N VAL A 109 -5.34 9.18 -10.35
CA VAL A 109 -4.98 10.05 -9.22
C VAL A 109 -5.29 9.36 -7.89
N GLY A 110 -6.46 8.75 -7.75
CA GLY A 110 -6.84 7.99 -6.57
C GLY A 110 -5.87 6.86 -6.27
N ALA A 111 -5.52 6.05 -7.27
CA ALA A 111 -4.56 4.95 -7.11
C ALA A 111 -3.18 5.44 -6.64
N LEU A 112 -2.65 6.50 -7.27
CA LEU A 112 -1.36 7.08 -6.90
C LEU A 112 -1.37 7.65 -5.48
N LEU A 113 -2.43 8.36 -5.09
CA LEU A 113 -2.56 8.94 -3.74
C LEU A 113 -2.66 7.84 -2.67
N LEU A 114 -3.56 6.88 -2.86
CA LEU A 114 -3.79 5.82 -1.89
C LEU A 114 -2.54 4.94 -1.72
N ASN A 115 -1.89 4.56 -2.82
CA ASN A 115 -0.68 3.74 -2.76
C ASN A 115 0.57 4.53 -2.32
N GLY A 116 0.64 5.84 -2.58
CA GLY A 116 1.68 6.71 -2.03
C GLY A 116 1.59 6.82 -0.51
N PHE A 117 0.37 6.98 0.02
CA PHE A 117 0.12 7.02 1.45
C PHE A 117 0.33 5.64 2.11
N TRP A 118 0.01 4.56 1.41
CA TRP A 118 0.43 3.21 1.79
C TRP A 118 1.96 3.08 1.93
N GLY A 119 2.71 3.60 0.95
CA GLY A 119 4.18 3.60 0.98
C GLY A 119 4.76 4.36 2.18
N LEU A 120 4.17 5.50 2.53
CA LEU A 120 4.48 6.22 3.78
C LEU A 120 4.24 5.33 5.02
N GLY A 121 3.07 4.68 5.07
CA GLY A 121 2.70 3.76 6.15
C GLY A 121 3.68 2.59 6.29
N LEU A 122 4.10 1.99 5.18
CA LEU A 122 5.10 0.94 5.16
C LEU A 122 6.41 1.38 5.81
N ALA A 123 6.95 2.54 5.41
CA ALA A 123 8.19 3.08 5.98
C ALA A 123 8.05 3.37 7.48
N LEU A 124 6.92 3.94 7.91
CA LEU A 124 6.67 4.24 9.32
C LEU A 124 6.57 2.97 10.17
N ILE A 125 5.77 1.99 9.75
CA ILE A 125 5.58 0.75 10.50
C ILE A 125 6.89 -0.05 10.55
N MET A 126 7.66 -0.10 9.45
CA MET A 126 8.97 -0.75 9.47
C MET A 126 9.97 -0.05 10.38
N ARG A 127 9.89 1.27 10.53
CA ARG A 127 10.69 2.00 11.51
C ARG A 127 10.33 1.59 12.94
N VAL A 128 9.04 1.41 13.24
CA VAL A 128 8.56 0.95 14.56
C VAL A 128 8.96 -0.52 14.82
N LEU A 129 8.87 -1.40 13.82
CA LEU A 129 9.24 -2.81 13.93
C LEU A 129 10.77 -3.08 13.92
N GLY A 130 11.60 -2.04 13.98
CA GLY A 130 13.06 -2.15 14.07
C GLY A 130 13.76 -2.46 12.74
N GLY A 131 13.34 -1.87 11.63
CA GLY A 131 14.06 -1.90 10.36
C GLY A 131 15.51 -1.43 10.51
N PRO A 132 16.46 -1.91 9.66
CA PRO A 132 17.90 -1.68 9.83
C PRO A 132 18.25 -0.19 9.76
N GLY A 133 18.20 0.48 10.91
CA GLY A 133 18.32 1.93 10.98
C GLY A 133 18.50 2.54 12.37
N GLN A 134 18.37 1.77 13.45
CA GLN A 134 18.40 2.32 14.81
C GLN A 134 19.60 1.86 15.66
N ARG A 135 20.74 1.51 15.04
CA ARG A 135 22.01 1.74 15.76
C ARG A 135 22.28 3.23 15.64
N ALA A 136 22.03 3.95 16.74
CA ALA A 136 22.49 5.32 16.91
C ALA A 136 24.00 5.37 16.62
N PRO A 137 24.56 6.47 16.08
CA PRO A 137 25.99 6.67 16.15
C PRO A 137 26.39 6.64 17.63
N ALA A 138 27.37 5.79 17.95
CA ALA A 138 28.11 5.87 19.21
C ALA A 138 28.92 7.16 19.26
#